data_AF-A0A7R9VVL6-F1
#
_entry.id   AF-A0A7R9VVL6-F1
#
_cell.length_a   1.000
_cell.length_b   1.000
_cell.length_c   1.000
_cell.angle_alpha   90.00
_cell.angle_beta   90.00
_cell.angle_gamma   90.00
#
_symmetry.space_group_name_H-M   'P 1'
#
loop_
_entity.id
_entity.type
_entity.pdbx_description
1 polymer ?
#
loop_
_entity_poly.entity_id
_entity_poly.type
_entity_poly.pdbx_seq_one_letter_code
_entity_poly.pdbx_strand_id
1 'polypeptide(L)'
;RMDGWKEPNFFKAMVLATSSITVVTCVSILSARSADAFSVITGSLCKTKKPATRVTESDGTEGAVLSKSGADLEAWKAGYTCCPKEVTPTTIPCFLPTDLPRGTYYRNGHGRFMTDDGTQALHMFDGDGLMCAITFDPAGQRVMFRNKFIETEGFVDDVRRGRMTQRGLFGTMRSGGVLQ
;
A
#
# COMPACT_ATOMS: atom_id res chain seq x y z
N ARG A 1 -21.82 21.25 12.11
CA ARG A 1 -22.59 21.31 10.85
C ARG A 1 -21.87 22.31 9.95
N MET A 2 -21.09 21.80 9.00
CA MET A 2 -20.37 22.60 8.00
C MET A 2 -21.00 22.21 6.66
N ASP A 3 -21.81 23.12 6.13
CA ASP A 3 -22.61 22.93 4.94
C ASP A 3 -21.77 23.34 3.73
N GLY A 4 -21.35 22.38 2.90
CA GLY A 4 -20.65 22.73 1.64
C GLY A 4 -19.87 21.63 0.94
N TRP A 5 -19.54 20.52 1.62
CA TRP A 5 -18.86 19.40 0.97
C TRP A 5 -19.89 18.35 0.53
N LYS A 6 -20.38 18.48 -0.72
CA LYS A 6 -21.19 17.44 -1.34
C LYS A 6 -20.28 16.28 -1.74
N GLU A 7 -20.48 15.12 -1.13
CA GLU A 7 -19.86 13.87 -1.54
C GLU A 7 -20.23 13.58 -3.00
N PRO A 8 -19.26 13.29 -3.90
CA PRO A 8 -19.60 12.67 -5.16
C PRO A 8 -20.06 11.23 -4.88
N ASN A 9 -21.34 10.96 -5.12
CA ASN A 9 -21.97 9.64 -5.05
C ASN A 9 -21.29 8.67 -6.04
N PHE A 10 -20.22 8.01 -5.59
CA PHE A 10 -19.34 7.22 -6.45
C PHE A 10 -19.93 5.85 -6.86
N PHE A 11 -20.95 5.35 -6.15
CA PHE A 11 -21.54 4.03 -6.43
C PHE A 11 -22.37 3.95 -7.73
N LYS A 12 -22.64 5.06 -8.43
CA LYS A 12 -23.43 5.08 -9.68
C LYS A 12 -22.60 5.20 -10.96
N ALA A 13 -21.30 5.45 -10.88
CA ALA A 13 -20.48 5.81 -12.05
C ALA A 13 -19.87 4.61 -12.81
N MET A 14 -20.04 3.36 -12.34
CA MET A 14 -19.33 2.20 -12.90
C MET A 14 -20.08 1.47 -14.04
N VAL A 15 -21.27 1.92 -14.46
CA VAL A 15 -22.12 1.18 -15.42
C VAL A 15 -22.26 1.84 -16.80
N LEU A 16 -21.73 3.05 -17.02
CA LEU A 16 -21.91 3.76 -18.30
C LEU A 16 -20.60 4.38 -18.81
N ALA A 17 -19.68 3.53 -19.27
CA ALA A 17 -18.64 3.96 -20.20
C ALA A 17 -18.25 2.78 -21.10
N THR A 18 -19.22 2.33 -21.89
CA THR A 18 -19.00 1.54 -23.09
C THR A 18 -18.34 2.41 -24.17
N SER A 19 -17.49 1.77 -24.97
CA SER A 19 -17.13 2.08 -26.36
C SER A 19 -16.00 3.10 -26.63
N SER A 20 -14.98 2.58 -27.33
CA SER A 20 -14.06 3.29 -28.25
C SER A 20 -12.77 3.87 -27.67
N ILE A 21 -11.73 3.03 -27.59
CA ILE A 21 -10.32 3.46 -27.58
C ILE A 21 -9.74 3.16 -28.96
N THR A 22 -9.54 4.22 -29.74
CA THR A 22 -8.78 4.19 -31.00
C THR A 22 -7.31 4.42 -30.67
N VAL A 23 -6.46 3.47 -31.02
CA VAL A 23 -4.99 3.54 -30.89
C VAL A 23 -4.46 4.48 -31.98
N VAL A 24 -3.81 5.57 -31.58
CA VAL A 24 -2.97 6.37 -32.49
C VAL A 24 -1.54 6.34 -31.95
N THR A 25 -0.72 5.49 -32.58
CA THR A 25 0.73 5.50 -32.46
C THR A 25 1.29 6.70 -33.23
N CYS A 26 2.11 7.54 -32.59
CA CYS A 26 2.93 8.53 -33.27
C CYS A 26 4.39 8.33 -32.87
N VAL A 27 5.15 7.72 -33.78
CA VAL A 27 6.61 7.62 -33.77
C VAL A 27 7.15 8.84 -34.52
N SER A 28 8.07 9.59 -33.91
CA SER A 28 9.05 10.48 -34.56
C SER A 28 10.05 10.96 -33.49
N ILE A 29 11.22 10.35 -33.38
CA ILE A 29 12.50 10.81 -33.96
C ILE A 29 12.94 12.18 -33.42
N LEU A 30 13.92 12.18 -32.53
CA LEU A 30 14.95 13.21 -32.52
C LEU A 30 16.33 12.57 -32.27
N SER A 31 17.18 12.71 -33.29
CA SER A 31 18.58 12.31 -33.34
C SER A 31 19.44 13.57 -33.23
N ALA A 32 20.41 13.57 -32.33
CA ALA A 32 21.76 14.15 -32.44
C ALA A 32 22.42 14.12 -31.05
N ARG A 33 23.38 13.23 -30.83
CA ARG A 33 24.85 13.47 -30.91
C ARG A 33 25.40 14.43 -29.86
N SER A 34 26.11 13.86 -28.87
CA SER A 34 27.52 14.20 -28.66
C SER A 34 28.27 12.94 -28.21
N ALA A 35 29.33 12.62 -28.93
CA ALA A 35 30.28 11.58 -28.62
C ALA A 35 31.31 12.09 -27.58
N ASP A 36 32.13 11.15 -27.13
CA ASP A 36 33.38 11.30 -26.39
C ASP A 36 33.21 11.48 -24.86
N ALA A 37 33.85 10.69 -24.00
CA ALA A 37 35.11 9.99 -24.14
C ALA A 37 35.30 8.87 -23.08
N PHE A 38 36.35 8.07 -23.31
CA PHE A 38 37.07 7.17 -22.37
C PHE A 38 36.58 5.72 -22.21
N SER A 39 36.83 4.95 -23.27
CA SER A 39 37.73 3.78 -23.29
C SER A 39 38.29 3.25 -21.95
N VAL A 40 37.91 2.02 -21.64
CA VAL A 40 38.77 0.85 -21.28
C VAL A 40 39.93 1.08 -20.33
N ILE A 41 39.79 0.56 -19.09
CA ILE A 41 40.86 -0.15 -18.39
C ILE A 41 40.28 -1.43 -17.79
N THR A 42 40.66 -2.55 -18.39
CA THR A 42 40.53 -3.90 -17.86
C THR A 42 41.51 -4.12 -16.70
N GLY A 43 41.02 -4.77 -15.63
CA GLY A 43 41.84 -5.58 -14.72
C GLY A 43 42.32 -4.89 -13.44
N SER A 44 41.73 -5.25 -12.31
CA SER A 44 42.44 -5.95 -11.22
C SER A 44 41.46 -6.33 -10.11
N LEU A 45 41.38 -7.62 -9.82
CA LEU A 45 40.61 -8.20 -8.73
C LEU A 45 41.24 -7.78 -7.39
N CYS A 46 40.82 -6.64 -6.84
CA CYS A 46 41.22 -6.27 -5.48
C CYS A 46 40.39 -7.09 -4.48
N LYS A 47 40.99 -8.14 -3.93
CA LYS A 47 40.47 -8.85 -2.76
C LYS A 47 40.42 -7.86 -1.59
N THR A 48 39.24 -7.34 -1.27
CA THR A 48 39.04 -6.54 -0.06
C THR A 48 39.19 -7.46 1.16
N LYS A 49 40.28 -7.27 1.93
CA LYS A 49 40.43 -7.84 3.26
C LYS A 49 39.26 -7.36 4.13
N LYS A 50 38.63 -8.28 4.89
CA LYS A 50 37.65 -7.94 5.94
C LYS A 50 38.27 -6.86 6.86
N PRO A 51 37.64 -5.69 7.04
CA PRO A 51 38.10 -4.76 8.05
C PRO A 51 37.82 -5.34 9.44
N ALA A 52 38.82 -5.21 10.33
CA ALA A 52 38.73 -5.59 11.72
C ALA A 52 37.63 -4.77 12.43
N THR A 53 36.77 -5.46 13.17
CA THR A 53 35.71 -4.84 13.96
C THR A 53 36.31 -3.99 15.07
N ARG A 54 36.24 -2.66 14.95
CA ARG A 54 36.51 -1.75 16.05
C ARG A 54 35.26 -1.72 16.92
N VAL A 55 35.33 -2.31 18.11
CA VAL A 55 34.29 -2.17 19.12
C VAL A 55 34.37 -0.73 19.63
N THR A 56 33.38 0.07 19.28
CA THR A 56 33.10 1.34 19.95
C THR A 56 31.94 1.07 20.91
N GLU A 57 32.22 1.11 22.20
CA GLU A 57 31.19 1.31 23.23
C GLU A 57 30.47 2.63 22.89
N SER A 58 29.15 2.56 22.74
CA SER A 58 28.31 3.74 22.52
C SER A 58 27.26 3.79 23.62
N ASP A 59 27.20 4.94 24.28
CA ASP A 59 26.23 5.32 25.30
C ASP A 59 24.79 5.09 24.82
N GLY A 60 24.06 4.25 25.57
CA GLY A 60 22.71 4.51 26.11
C GLY A 60 21.59 5.07 25.23
N THR A 61 21.71 5.09 23.91
CA THR A 61 20.61 5.42 23.00
C THR A 61 20.46 4.23 22.06
N GLU A 62 19.41 3.43 22.24
CA GLU A 62 19.04 2.33 21.33
C GLU A 62 18.69 2.91 19.96
N GLY A 63 19.71 3.24 19.16
CA GLY A 63 19.56 3.44 17.74
C GLY A 63 19.12 2.12 17.12
N ALA A 64 18.09 2.16 16.27
CA ALA A 64 17.58 0.97 15.58
C ALA A 64 18.74 0.20 14.93
N VAL A 65 19.08 -0.95 15.49
CA VAL A 65 20.11 -1.85 14.96
C VAL A 65 19.53 -2.47 13.69
N LEU A 66 19.70 -1.78 12.57
CA LEU A 66 19.32 -2.31 11.26
C LEU A 66 20.09 -3.62 11.06
N SER A 67 19.36 -4.70 10.79
CA SER A 67 19.97 -6.00 10.53
C SER A 67 20.91 -5.91 9.31
N LYS A 68 21.87 -6.84 9.20
CA LYS A 68 22.83 -6.86 8.08
C LYS A 68 22.18 -6.96 6.69
N SER A 69 20.92 -7.38 6.61
CA SER A 69 20.15 -7.43 5.36
C SER A 69 19.56 -6.06 4.96
N GLY A 70 19.66 -5.04 5.81
CA GLY A 70 19.07 -3.72 5.59
C GLY A 70 17.55 -3.68 5.79
N ALA A 71 16.94 -4.79 6.24
CA ALA A 71 15.52 -4.91 6.49
C ALA A 71 15.25 -5.49 7.88
N ASP A 72 14.28 -4.92 8.58
CA ASP A 72 13.72 -5.50 9.79
C ASP A 72 12.54 -6.40 9.40
N LEU A 73 12.71 -7.70 9.61
CA LEU A 73 11.71 -8.70 9.24
C LEU A 73 10.46 -8.61 10.12
N GLU A 74 10.60 -8.22 11.39
CA GLU A 74 9.47 -8.10 12.31
C GLU A 74 8.64 -6.86 11.97
N ALA A 75 9.29 -5.74 11.66
CA ALA A 75 8.61 -4.54 11.15
C ALA A 75 7.88 -4.82 9.82
N TRP A 76 8.49 -5.61 8.92
CA TRP A 76 7.84 -6.02 7.67
C TRP A 76 6.61 -6.90 7.93
N LYS A 77 6.70 -7.89 8.83
CA LYS A 77 5.56 -8.74 9.24
C LYS A 77 4.42 -7.92 9.85
N ALA A 78 4.74 -6.90 10.64
CA ALA A 78 3.76 -6.01 11.25
C ALA A 78 2.86 -5.29 10.23
N GLY A 79 3.34 -5.13 8.98
CA GLY A 79 2.55 -4.59 7.87
C GLY A 79 1.35 -5.47 7.45
N TYR A 80 1.33 -6.74 7.85
CA TYR A 80 0.24 -7.70 7.56
C TYR A 80 -0.68 -7.93 8.76
N THR A 81 -0.82 -6.93 9.63
CA THR A 81 -1.78 -6.93 10.74
C THR A 81 -3.15 -6.44 10.29
N CYS A 82 -4.21 -6.88 10.99
CA CYS A 82 -5.56 -6.39 10.69
C CYS A 82 -5.67 -4.90 11.01
N CYS A 83 -6.33 -4.16 10.12
CA CYS A 83 -6.75 -2.80 10.37
C CYS A 83 -7.71 -2.80 11.57
N PRO A 84 -7.38 -2.10 12.67
CA PRO A 84 -8.15 -2.19 13.90
C PRO A 84 -9.51 -1.49 13.80
N LYS A 85 -9.62 -0.45 12.97
CA LYS A 85 -10.83 0.35 12.85
C LYS A 85 -10.89 1.12 11.54
N GLU A 86 -12.10 1.29 11.02
CA GLU A 86 -12.42 2.28 10.02
C GLU A 86 -12.39 3.71 10.60
N VAL A 87 -11.78 4.62 9.86
CA VAL A 87 -11.63 6.03 10.21
C VAL A 87 -12.61 6.83 9.37
N THR A 88 -13.56 7.47 10.04
CA THR A 88 -14.44 8.47 9.44
C THR A 88 -13.61 9.63 8.90
N PRO A 89 -14.07 10.37 7.88
CA PRO A 89 -13.31 11.47 7.27
C PRO A 89 -12.71 12.40 8.32
N THR A 90 -11.39 12.30 8.50
CA THR A 90 -10.64 13.01 9.53
C THR A 90 -9.68 13.97 8.86
N THR A 91 -9.76 15.24 9.24
CA THR A 91 -8.89 16.30 8.72
C THR A 91 -7.60 16.35 9.53
N ILE A 92 -6.48 16.37 8.83
CA ILE A 92 -5.13 16.43 9.36
C ILE A 92 -4.48 17.70 8.80
N PRO A 93 -4.05 18.65 9.64
CA PRO A 93 -3.31 19.83 9.18
C PRO A 93 -1.94 19.39 8.66
N CYS A 94 -1.54 19.90 7.50
CA CYS A 94 -0.23 19.60 6.92
C CYS A 94 0.19 20.65 5.89
N PHE A 95 1.49 20.82 5.72
CA PHE A 95 2.01 21.67 4.66
C PHE A 95 1.93 20.97 3.31
N LEU A 96 1.22 21.58 2.36
CA LEU A 96 1.06 21.07 1.00
C LEU A 96 1.68 22.05 0.00
N PRO A 97 2.40 21.55 -1.03
CA PRO A 97 2.86 22.37 -2.15
C PRO A 97 1.70 23.13 -2.79
N THR A 98 1.91 24.40 -3.13
CA THR A 98 0.85 25.27 -3.67
C THR A 98 0.45 24.92 -5.10
N ASP A 99 1.34 24.23 -5.83
CA ASP A 99 1.14 23.72 -7.17
C ASP A 99 0.44 22.34 -7.20
N LEU A 100 0.28 21.69 -6.05
CA LEU A 100 -0.46 20.43 -5.96
C LEU A 100 -1.94 20.69 -6.29
N PRO A 101 -2.55 19.99 -7.27
CA PRO A 101 -3.96 20.15 -7.53
C PRO A 101 -4.79 19.56 -6.39
N ARG A 102 -5.94 20.18 -6.12
CA ARG A 102 -6.95 19.61 -5.23
C ARG A 102 -7.48 18.31 -5.85
N GLY A 103 -7.41 17.22 -5.10
CA GLY A 103 -7.80 15.91 -5.61
C GLY A 103 -7.90 14.86 -4.51
N THR A 104 -8.31 13.65 -4.87
CA THR A 104 -8.35 12.51 -3.94
C THR A 104 -7.54 11.35 -4.51
N TYR A 105 -6.58 10.87 -3.75
CA TYR A 105 -5.85 9.64 -4.03
C TYR A 105 -6.59 8.46 -3.41
N TYR A 106 -6.97 7.50 -4.26
CA TYR A 106 -7.61 6.26 -3.84
C TYR A 106 -6.62 5.11 -3.94
N ARG A 107 -6.55 4.30 -2.89
CA ARG A 107 -5.72 3.10 -2.85
C ARG A 107 -6.55 1.95 -2.29
N ASN A 108 -6.64 0.88 -3.06
CA ASN A 108 -7.17 -0.39 -2.56
C ASN A 108 -6.04 -1.18 -1.89
N GLY A 109 -6.38 -2.02 -0.92
CA GLY A 109 -5.49 -2.98 -0.30
C GLY A 109 -6.28 -4.01 0.50
N HIS A 110 -5.57 -4.93 1.13
CA HIS A 110 -6.14 -5.77 2.18
C HIS A 110 -6.17 -4.98 3.49
N GLY A 111 -7.14 -5.29 4.36
CA GLY A 111 -7.23 -4.70 5.69
C GLY A 111 -7.60 -5.69 6.79
N ARG A 112 -8.01 -6.92 6.46
CA ARG A 112 -8.37 -7.93 7.45
C ARG A 112 -7.78 -9.26 7.03
N PHE A 113 -6.93 -9.81 7.88
CA PHE A 113 -6.20 -11.07 7.66
C PHE A 113 -6.56 -12.15 8.68
N MET A 114 -7.41 -11.83 9.65
CA MET A 114 -7.80 -12.75 10.71
C MET A 114 -9.28 -12.54 10.99
N THR A 115 -10.01 -13.63 11.12
CA THR A 115 -11.42 -13.63 11.54
C THR A 115 -11.54 -13.76 13.07
N ASP A 116 -12.73 -13.50 13.59
CA ASP A 116 -12.98 -13.40 15.04
C ASP A 116 -12.83 -14.77 15.74
N ASP A 117 -13.03 -15.87 15.01
CA ASP A 117 -12.74 -17.24 15.44
C ASP A 117 -11.23 -17.58 15.47
N GLY A 118 -10.37 -16.63 15.10
CA GLY A 118 -8.92 -16.78 15.10
C GLY A 118 -8.34 -17.42 13.83
N THR A 119 -9.15 -17.67 12.81
CA THR A 119 -8.64 -18.18 11.52
C THR A 119 -7.84 -17.09 10.81
N GLN A 120 -6.57 -17.36 10.52
CA GLN A 120 -5.68 -16.44 9.81
C GLN A 120 -5.63 -16.77 8.31
N ALA A 121 -5.65 -15.74 7.46
CA ALA A 121 -5.39 -15.85 6.04
C ALA A 121 -3.95 -16.34 5.79
N LEU A 122 -3.81 -17.40 5.00
CA LEU A 122 -2.51 -17.98 4.66
C LEU A 122 -1.76 -17.15 3.62
N HIS A 123 -2.47 -16.36 2.83
CA HIS A 123 -1.92 -15.52 1.78
C HIS A 123 -2.44 -14.09 1.88
N MET A 124 -1.57 -13.12 1.57
CA MET A 124 -1.91 -11.70 1.66
C MET A 124 -3.03 -11.24 0.71
N PHE A 125 -3.36 -12.04 -0.31
CA PHE A 125 -4.44 -11.78 -1.26
C PHE A 125 -5.78 -12.43 -0.87
N ASP A 126 -5.80 -13.25 0.19
CA ASP A 126 -7.04 -13.81 0.74
C ASP A 126 -7.65 -12.92 1.84
N GLY A 127 -7.00 -11.80 2.19
CA GLY A 127 -7.54 -10.84 3.15
C GLY A 127 -8.64 -9.95 2.56
N ASP A 128 -9.55 -9.47 3.41
CA ASP A 128 -10.67 -8.63 2.96
C ASP A 128 -10.20 -7.26 2.45
N GLY A 129 -10.87 -6.76 1.43
CA GLY A 129 -10.56 -5.48 0.79
C GLY A 129 -10.84 -4.28 1.69
N LEU A 130 -9.89 -3.34 1.70
CA LEU A 130 -9.94 -2.06 2.40
C LEU A 130 -9.60 -0.94 1.42
N MET A 131 -10.54 -0.01 1.26
CA MET A 131 -10.34 1.20 0.48
C MET A 131 -9.85 2.32 1.37
N CYS A 132 -8.75 2.97 0.97
CA CYS A 132 -8.26 4.21 1.58
C CYS A 132 -8.46 5.37 0.61
N ALA A 133 -8.84 6.53 1.14
CA ALA A 133 -8.96 7.76 0.37
C ALA A 133 -8.26 8.91 1.11
N ILE A 134 -7.39 9.61 0.38
CA ILE A 134 -6.63 10.77 0.86
C ILE A 134 -7.01 11.95 -0.01
N THR A 135 -7.77 12.90 0.54
CA THR A 135 -8.16 14.12 -0.17
C THR A 135 -7.21 15.25 0.21
N PHE A 136 -6.56 15.84 -0.79
CA PHE A 136 -5.64 16.96 -0.62
C PHE A 136 -6.40 18.29 -0.78
N ASP A 137 -6.23 19.20 0.18
CA ASP A 137 -6.76 20.56 0.13
C ASP A 137 -5.62 21.58 0.37
N PRO A 138 -4.83 21.90 -0.68
CA PRO A 138 -3.70 22.82 -0.58
C PRO A 138 -4.09 24.23 -0.15
N ALA A 139 -5.28 24.71 -0.56
CA ALA A 139 -5.79 26.02 -0.17
C ALA A 139 -6.04 26.10 1.35
N GLY A 140 -6.49 25.00 1.94
CA GLY A 140 -6.70 24.87 3.38
C GLY A 140 -5.49 24.35 4.16
N GLN A 141 -4.35 24.06 3.51
CA GLN A 141 -3.17 23.42 4.10
C GLN A 141 -3.53 22.21 4.98
N ARG A 142 -4.31 21.30 4.39
CA ARG A 142 -4.83 20.12 5.09
C ARG A 142 -5.05 18.94 4.16
N VAL A 143 -5.03 17.76 4.75
CA VAL A 143 -5.39 16.50 4.11
C VAL A 143 -6.55 15.88 4.88
N MET A 144 -7.47 15.23 4.18
CA MET A 144 -8.52 14.44 4.79
C MET A 144 -8.27 12.95 4.50
N PHE A 145 -8.21 12.15 5.56
CA PHE A 145 -8.04 10.70 5.48
C PHE A 145 -9.35 10.00 5.84
N ARG A 146 -9.68 8.94 5.11
CA ARG A 146 -10.72 7.97 5.46
C ARG A 146 -10.35 6.59 4.93
N ASN A 147 -10.83 5.56 5.60
CA ASN A 147 -10.78 4.17 5.12
C ASN A 147 -12.11 3.46 5.40
N LYS A 148 -12.44 2.50 4.55
CA LYS A 148 -13.63 1.66 4.69
C LYS A 148 -13.38 0.27 4.09
N PHE A 149 -13.85 -0.77 4.75
CA PHE A 149 -13.89 -2.12 4.19
C PHE A 149 -14.87 -2.19 3.03
N ILE A 150 -14.49 -2.95 2.00
CA ILE A 150 -15.37 -3.19 0.87
C ILE A 150 -16.38 -4.24 1.33
N GLU A 151 -17.66 -3.85 1.36
CA GLU A 151 -18.79 -4.71 1.74
C GLU A 151 -19.10 -5.73 0.63
N THR A 152 -18.15 -6.62 0.36
CA THR A 152 -18.37 -7.79 -0.51
C THR A 152 -19.30 -8.77 0.21
N GLU A 153 -19.99 -9.62 -0.56
CA GLU A 153 -20.85 -10.66 0.01
C GLU A 153 -20.09 -11.55 1.01
N GLY A 154 -18.86 -11.95 0.66
CA GLY A 154 -17.99 -12.75 1.53
C GLY A 154 -17.63 -12.03 2.84
N PHE A 155 -17.21 -10.76 2.76
CA PHE A 155 -16.88 -9.98 3.95
C PHE A 155 -18.08 -9.82 4.90
N VAL A 156 -19.26 -9.48 4.36
CA VAL A 156 -20.48 -9.30 5.15
C VAL A 156 -20.87 -10.61 5.84
N ASP A 157 -20.75 -11.74 5.14
CA ASP A 157 -21.04 -13.06 5.69
C ASP A 157 -20.03 -13.48 6.75
N ASP A 158 -18.74 -13.18 6.54
CA ASP A 158 -17.66 -13.49 7.49
C ASP A 158 -17.80 -12.69 8.78
N VAL A 159 -18.11 -11.39 8.68
CA VAL A 159 -18.39 -10.55 9.85
C VAL A 159 -19.64 -11.00 10.56
N ARG A 160 -20.71 -11.35 9.83
CA ARG A 160 -21.96 -11.85 10.43
C ARG A 160 -21.76 -13.16 11.19
N ARG A 161 -20.96 -14.08 10.64
CA ARG A 161 -20.73 -15.42 11.23
C ARG A 161 -19.52 -15.47 12.16
N GLY A 162 -18.71 -14.41 12.22
CA GLY A 162 -17.48 -14.35 13.02
C GLY A 162 -16.37 -15.31 12.55
N ARG A 163 -16.46 -15.85 11.33
CA ARG A 163 -15.55 -16.88 10.82
C ARG A 163 -15.44 -16.81 9.30
N MET A 164 -14.35 -17.33 8.75
CA MET A 164 -14.17 -17.45 7.30
C MET A 164 -15.23 -18.38 6.69
N THR A 165 -16.10 -17.85 5.84
CA THR A 165 -17.24 -18.57 5.25
C THR A 165 -16.95 -19.10 3.85
N GLN A 166 -16.00 -18.48 3.15
CA GLN A 166 -15.56 -18.84 1.81
C GLN A 166 -14.13 -19.41 1.84
N ARG A 167 -13.75 -20.13 0.78
CA ARG A 167 -12.37 -20.58 0.61
C ARG A 167 -11.58 -19.50 -0.12
N GLY A 168 -10.43 -19.12 0.42
CA GLY A 168 -9.47 -18.25 -0.25
C GLY A 168 -8.91 -18.89 -1.52
N LEU A 169 -8.68 -18.07 -2.53
CA LEU A 169 -8.15 -18.54 -3.82
C LEU A 169 -6.70 -19.03 -3.67
N PHE A 170 -5.94 -18.42 -2.76
CA PHE A 170 -4.51 -18.67 -2.59
C PHE A 170 -4.19 -19.63 -1.43
N GLY A 171 -5.18 -20.36 -0.94
CA GLY A 171 -4.98 -21.50 -0.03
C GLY A 171 -5.67 -21.36 1.32
N THR A 172 -6.19 -20.20 1.70
CA THR A 172 -6.91 -20.06 2.98
C THR A 172 -8.16 -20.93 2.98
N MET A 173 -8.26 -21.82 3.95
CA MET A 173 -9.38 -22.76 4.04
C MET A 173 -10.54 -22.14 4.81
N ARG A 174 -11.76 -22.55 4.45
CA ARG A 174 -12.97 -22.19 5.20
C ARG A 174 -12.96 -22.89 6.56
N SER A 175 -13.40 -22.17 7.59
CA SER A 175 -13.57 -22.71 8.94
C SER A 175 -14.70 -23.76 9.02
N GLY A 176 -14.41 -24.91 9.66
CA GLY A 176 -15.29 -26.07 9.81
C GLY A 176 -15.42 -26.96 8.57
N GLY A 177 -14.46 -26.93 7.64
CA GLY A 177 -14.48 -27.78 6.44
C GLY A 177 -13.98 -29.21 6.70
N VAL A 178 -14.52 -30.20 5.97
CA VAL A 178 -14.09 -31.62 6.08
C VAL A 178 -12.62 -31.84 5.70
N LEU A 179 -12.04 -30.90 4.93
CA LEU A 179 -10.65 -30.95 4.46
C LEU A 179 -9.74 -29.92 5.16
N GLN A 180 -10.22 -29.25 6.21
CA GLN A 180 -9.49 -28.16 6.88
C GLN A 180 -8.27 -28.67 7.65
#